data_AF-A0A5C7YPN2-F1
#
_entry.id   AF-A0A5C7YPN2-F1
#
_cell.length_a   1.000
_cell.length_b   1.000
_cell.length_c   1.000
_cell.angle_alpha   90.00
_cell.angle_beta   90.00
_cell.angle_gamma   90.00
#
_symmetry.space_group_name_H-M   'P 1'
#
loop_
_entity.id
_entity.type
_entity.pdbx_description
1 polymer ?
#
loop_
_entity_poly.entity_id
_entity_poly.type
_entity_poly.pdbx_seq_one_letter_code
_entity_poly.pdbx_strand_id
1 'polypeptide(L)' 'MSAQALHVRSFPLRGSHLIEASAGTGKTWTIAALYVRLVLGHGSDDTRPVRALMPPDILVMTFTRAATR' A
#
# COMPACT_ATOMS: atom_id res chain seq x y z
N MET A 1 9.54 18.98 -1.25
CA MET A 1 8.34 18.34 -0.68
C MET A 1 8.69 17.85 0.71
N SER A 2 7.94 18.25 1.73
CA SER A 2 8.11 17.69 3.09
C SER A 2 7.42 16.34 3.16
N ALA A 3 8.03 15.36 3.82
CA ALA A 3 7.33 14.12 4.17
C ALA A 3 6.21 14.41 5.18
N GLN A 4 5.09 13.70 5.08
CA GLN A 4 4.01 13.69 6.07
C GLN A 4 3.90 12.32 6.72
N ALA A 5 3.39 12.30 7.96
CA ALA A 5 3.10 11.05 8.65
C ALA A 5 2.11 10.20 7.83
N LEU A 6 2.46 8.93 7.63
CA LEU A 6 1.63 8.02 6.85
C LEU A 6 0.40 7.58 7.66
N HIS A 7 -0.79 7.91 7.15
CA HIS A 7 -2.06 7.40 7.67
C HIS A 7 -2.61 6.29 6.76
N VAL A 8 -2.20 5.04 7.03
CA VAL A 8 -2.47 3.88 6.16
C VAL A 8 -3.95 3.66 5.83
N ARG A 9 -4.88 4.01 6.73
CA ARG A 9 -6.33 3.84 6.50
C ARG A 9 -6.93 4.83 5.50
N SER A 10 -6.41 6.05 5.45
CA SER A 10 -6.88 7.15 4.59
C SER A 10 -5.91 7.46 3.45
N PHE A 11 -4.83 6.67 3.31
CA PHE A 11 -3.86 6.86 2.24
C PHE A 11 -4.52 6.67 0.86
N PRO A 12 -4.34 7.60 -0.11
CA PRO A 12 -4.92 7.45 -1.45
C PRO A 12 -4.30 6.28 -2.23
N LEU A 13 -5.14 5.44 -2.82
CA LEU A 13 -4.71 4.24 -3.57
C LEU A 13 -4.74 4.43 -5.10
N ARG A 14 -4.79 5.69 -5.56
CA ARG A 14 -4.77 6.06 -6.99
C ARG A 14 -3.60 6.99 -7.25
N GLY A 15 -2.97 6.85 -8.42
CA GLY A 15 -1.78 7.61 -8.80
C GLY A 15 -0.49 7.02 -8.21
N SER A 16 0.59 7.80 -8.29
CA SER A 16 1.91 7.41 -7.80
C SER A 16 2.22 8.09 -6.48
N HIS A 17 2.68 7.31 -5.51
CA HIS A 17 3.03 7.80 -4.18
C HIS A 17 4.40 7.28 -3.75
N LEU A 18 5.12 8.11 -3.01
CA LEU A 18 6.37 7.72 -2.36
C LEU A 18 6.12 7.60 -0.85
N ILE A 19 6.45 6.44 -0.29
CA ILE A 19 6.41 6.20 1.16
C ILE A 19 7.83 5.97 1.64
N GLU A 20 8.32 6.85 2.50
CA GLU A 20 9.60 6.69 3.18
C GLU A 20 9.40 5.89 4.48
N ALA A 21 10.21 4.85 4.69
CA ALA A 21 10.06 3.96 5.85
C ALA A 21 11.41 3.48 6.42
N SER A 22 11.79 4.07 7.54
CA SER A 22 13.01 3.76 8.29
C SER A 22 13.01 2.36 8.91
N ALA A 23 14.15 1.95 9.48
CA ALA A 23 14.25 0.69 10.22
C ALA A 23 13.22 0.65 11.37
N GLY A 24 12.56 -0.50 11.57
CA GLY A 24 11.60 -0.69 12.65
C GLY A 24 10.20 -0.06 12.48
N THR A 25 9.92 0.67 11.40
CA THR A 25 8.62 1.40 11.25
C THR A 25 7.48 0.58 10.64
N GLY A 26 7.56 -0.75 10.64
CA GLY A 26 6.45 -1.60 10.19
C GLY A 26 6.21 -1.62 8.67
N LYS A 27 7.28 -1.58 7.86
CA LYS A 27 7.20 -1.67 6.38
C LYS A 27 6.30 -2.81 5.88
N THR A 28 6.55 -4.03 6.35
CA THR A 28 5.79 -5.22 5.96
C THR A 28 4.31 -5.10 6.35
N TRP A 29 4.04 -4.61 7.55
CA TRP A 29 2.67 -4.36 8.03
C TRP A 29 1.96 -3.32 7.17
N THR A 30 2.65 -2.24 6.84
CA THR A 30 2.11 -1.17 5.97
C THR A 30 1.77 -1.70 4.59
N ILE A 31 2.67 -2.45 3.96
CA ILE A 31 2.41 -3.07 2.64
C ILE A 31 1.21 -4.01 2.72
N ALA A 32 1.14 -4.88 3.74
CA ALA A 32 0.02 -5.80 3.93
C ALA A 32 -1.32 -5.07 4.11
N ALA A 33 -1.35 -4.01 4.90
CA ALA A 33 -2.55 -3.20 5.11
C ALA A 33 -3.00 -2.49 3.81
N LEU A 34 -2.07 -1.95 3.02
CA LEU A 34 -2.38 -1.35 1.72
C LEU A 34 -2.88 -2.41 0.73
N TYR A 35 -2.27 -3.59 0.72
CA TYR A 35 -2.67 -4.72 -0.12
C TYR A 35 -4.11 -5.17 0.18
N VAL A 36 -4.45 -5.34 1.46
CA VAL A 36 -5.82 -5.68 1.87
C VAL A 36 -6.81 -4.60 1.46
N ARG A 37 -6.45 -3.32 1.56
CA ARG A 37 -7.32 -2.23 1.10
C ARG A 37 -7.56 -2.26 -0.40
N LEU A 38 -6.56 -2.62 -1.21
CA LEU A 38 -6.72 -2.81 -2.65
C LEU A 38 -7.68 -3.97 -2.96
N VAL A 39 -7.52 -5.10 -2.25
CA VAL A 39 -8.36 -6.29 -2.43
C VAL A 39 -9.81 -6.03 -2.04
N LEU A 40 -10.04 -5.34 -0.91
CA LEU A 40 -11.38 -5.06 -0.41
C LEU A 40 -12.04 -3.83 -1.04
N GLY A 41 -11.31 -3.04 -1.83
CA GLY A 41 -11.81 -1.75 -2.32
C GLY A 41 -12.03 -0.72 -1.20
N HIS A 42 -11.26 -0.80 -0.10
CA HIS A 42 -11.53 -0.07 1.15
C HIS A 42 -11.00 1.37 1.15
N GLY A 43 -11.88 2.32 1.47
CA GLY A 43 -11.58 3.75 1.66
C GLY A 43 -12.80 4.63 1.35
N SER A 44 -12.63 5.94 1.51
CA SER A 44 -13.56 6.96 0.97
C SER A 44 -13.42 7.07 -0.55
N ASP A 45 -14.31 7.84 -1.21
CA ASP A 45 -14.26 8.04 -2.66
C ASP A 45 -12.92 8.56 -3.20
N ASP A 46 -12.24 9.41 -2.42
CA ASP A 46 -10.94 9.97 -2.77
C ASP A 46 -9.78 9.01 -2.52
N THR A 47 -9.95 8.03 -1.63
CA THR A 47 -8.85 7.22 -1.10
C THR A 47 -8.91 5.74 -1.49
N ARG A 48 -10.10 5.24 -1.85
CA ARG A 48 -10.32 3.87 -2.32
C ARG A 48 -9.75 3.67 -3.74
N PRO A 49 -9.37 2.44 -4.13
CA PRO A 49 -9.06 2.14 -5.52
C PRO A 49 -10.30 2.35 -6.42
N VAL A 50 -10.14 2.29 -7.75
CA VAL A 50 -11.28 2.44 -8.68
C VAL A 50 -12.32 1.33 -8.49
N ARG A 51 -11.84 0.12 -8.19
CA ARG A 51 -12.63 -1.06 -7.84
C ARG A 51 -11.82 -1.94 -6.87
N ALA A 52 -12.47 -2.89 -6.22
CA ALA A 52 -11.78 -4.01 -5.59
C ALA A 52 -10.93 -4.75 -6.63
N LEU A 53 -9.69 -5.10 -6.26
CA LEU A 53 -8.72 -5.79 -7.11
C LEU A 53 -8.58 -7.25 -6.68
N MET A 54 -8.43 -8.16 -7.64
CA MET A 54 -8.05 -9.54 -7.32
C MET A 54 -6.53 -9.60 -7.09
N PRO A 55 -6.00 -10.57 -6.32
CA PRO A 55 -4.56 -10.74 -6.14
C PRO A 55 -3.72 -10.69 -7.44
N PRO A 56 -4.15 -11.29 -8.57
CA PRO A 56 -3.44 -11.18 -9.84
C PRO A 56 -3.42 -9.78 -10.47
N ASP A 57 -4.32 -8.89 -10.06
CA ASP A 57 -4.37 -7.48 -10.51
C ASP A 57 -3.35 -6.60 -9.77
N ILE A 58 -2.67 -7.11 -8.72
CA ILE A 58 -1.80 -6.34 -7.82
C ILE A 58 -0.35 -6.82 -7.96
N LEU A 59 0.50 -6.00 -8.60
CA LEU A 59 1.94 -6.25 -8.68
C LEU A 59 2.64 -5.79 -7.40
N VAL A 60 3.26 -6.73 -6.69
CA VAL A 60 4.21 -6.45 -5.60
C VAL A 60 5.58 -6.97 -6.00
N MET A 61 6.60 -6.14 -5.89
CA MET A 61 7.98 -6.50 -6.17
C MET A 61 8.88 -6.23 -4.97
N THR A 62 9.95 -6.99 -4.85
CA THR A 62 10.95 -6.87 -3.79
C THR A 62 12.32 -7.25 -4.34
N PHE A 63 13.37 -6.75 -3.71
CA PHE A 63 14.74 -6.98 -4.15
C PHE A 63 15.19 -8.44 -3.94
N THR A 64 14.72 -9.09 -2.87
CA THR A 64 15.17 -10.43 -2.50
C THR A 64 14.10 -11.48 -2.74
N ARG A 65 14.51 -12.63 -3.30
CA ARG A 65 13.63 -13.80 -3.48
C ARG A 65 13.08 -14.36 -2.17
N ALA A 66 13.79 -14.15 -1.06
CA ALA A 66 13.35 -14.60 0.26
C ALA A 66 12.05 -13.90 0.70
N ALA A 67 11.81 -12.66 0.24
CA ALA A 67 10.61 -11.90 0.57
C ALA A 67 9.40 -12.24 -0.33
N THR A 68 9.56 -13.14 -1.31
CA THR A 68 8.47 -13.62 -2.19
C THR A 68 8.13 -15.11 -1.96
N ARG A 69 8.68 -15.74 -0.91
CA ARG A 69 8.43 -17.14 -0.56
C ARG A 69 7.45 -17.27 0.59
#